data_AF-A0A077Q153-F1
#
_entry.id   AF-A0A077Q153-F1
#
_cell.length_a   1.000
_cell.length_b   1.000
_cell.length_c   1.000
_cell.angle_alpha   90.00
_cell.angle_beta   90.00
_cell.angle_gamma   90.00
#
_symmetry.space_group_name_H-M   'P 1'
#
loop_
_entity.id
_entity.type
_entity.pdbx_description
1 polymer ?
#
loop_
_entity_poly.entity_id
_entity_poly.type
_entity_poly.pdbx_seq_one_letter_code
_entity_poly.pdbx_strand_id
1 'polypeptide(L)'
;MVNPLFYPPNYEELENRLEELCVFANENHNGEDGRKFIPPVIKAIILHFMMGYEHAFRDGNGRTARAIFYWYMLKNGYDIFEYISISKVIKEHAKDYGMSYLYVQKDYGDLTYFIDFNVNIILSAFNELQEYLKVKTKEFYEIVNVLENSKYKNKLNFIQKDLIKKGVKEPGRLFKVKSVQNVYDVSENTARKLLRELEAMNIFLPIKIRRTTHYIAPADLRSRLNKISKS
;
A
#
# COMPACT_ATOMS: atom_id res chain seq x y z
N MET A 1 0.32 40.79 -8.36
CA MET A 1 -0.35 40.03 -7.28
C MET A 1 -0.86 38.73 -7.88
N VAL A 2 -0.44 37.57 -7.36
CA VAL A 2 -0.95 36.27 -7.80
C VAL A 2 -2.39 36.17 -7.28
N ASN A 3 -3.36 36.20 -8.17
CA ASN A 3 -4.76 36.01 -7.80
C ASN A 3 -4.91 34.55 -7.33
N PRO A 4 -5.31 34.26 -6.08
CA PRO A 4 -5.48 32.88 -5.65
C PRO A 4 -6.55 32.21 -6.51
N LEU A 5 -6.26 30.99 -6.99
CA LEU A 5 -7.17 30.22 -7.84
C LEU A 5 -8.47 29.80 -7.13
N PHE A 6 -8.52 29.92 -5.79
CA PHE A 6 -9.62 29.48 -4.95
C PHE A 6 -9.75 30.37 -3.72
N TYR A 7 -11.00 30.72 -3.38
CA TYR A 7 -11.35 31.30 -2.09
C TYR A 7 -12.21 30.27 -1.35
N PRO A 8 -11.81 29.83 -0.14
CA PRO A 8 -12.62 28.93 0.64
C PRO A 8 -13.94 29.60 1.08
N PRO A 9 -14.94 28.81 1.50
CA PRO A 9 -16.16 29.33 2.10
C PRO A 9 -15.89 30.28 3.26
N ASN A 10 -16.86 31.14 3.58
CA ASN A 10 -16.75 32.05 4.72
C ASN A 10 -16.54 31.24 6.01
N TYR A 11 -15.57 31.64 6.83
CA TYR A 11 -15.25 30.97 8.09
C TYR A 11 -16.43 30.94 9.07
N GLU A 12 -17.36 31.90 8.96
CA GLU A 12 -18.58 31.96 9.79
C GLU A 12 -19.54 30.81 9.50
N GLU A 13 -19.50 30.22 8.31
CA GLU A 13 -20.35 29.09 7.91
C GLU A 13 -19.66 27.74 8.09
N LEU A 14 -18.35 27.74 8.38
CA LEU A 14 -17.51 26.54 8.33
C LEU A 14 -18.00 25.44 9.29
N GLU A 15 -18.41 25.81 10.51
CA GLU A 15 -18.87 24.84 11.51
C GLU A 15 -20.12 24.09 11.01
N ASN A 16 -21.12 24.82 10.54
CA ASN A 16 -22.35 24.25 9.98
C ASN A 16 -22.05 23.38 8.74
N ARG A 17 -21.18 23.83 7.85
CA ARG A 17 -20.80 23.08 6.64
C ARG A 17 -20.05 21.78 6.96
N LEU A 18 -19.20 21.80 7.99
CA LEU A 18 -18.53 20.60 8.48
C LEU A 18 -19.51 19.64 9.16
N GLU A 19 -20.52 20.16 9.86
CA GLU A 19 -21.59 19.34 10.43
C GLU A 19 -22.41 18.65 9.33
N GLU A 20 -22.82 19.38 8.29
CA GLU A 20 -23.47 18.82 7.10
C GLU A 20 -22.62 17.74 6.43
N LEU A 21 -21.31 17.96 6.33
CA LEU A 21 -20.38 16.97 5.78
C LEU A 21 -20.30 15.72 6.66
N CYS A 22 -20.34 15.86 7.98
CA CYS A 22 -20.39 14.74 8.91
C CYS A 22 -21.71 13.98 8.80
N VAL A 23 -22.84 14.68 8.65
CA VAL A 23 -24.15 14.07 8.38
C VAL A 23 -24.08 13.25 7.10
N PHE A 24 -23.60 13.83 6.00
CA PHE A 24 -23.42 13.12 4.74
C PHE A 24 -22.51 11.89 4.86
N ALA A 25 -21.36 12.02 5.56
CA ALA A 25 -20.44 10.90 5.79
C ALA A 25 -21.11 9.73 6.52
N ASN A 26 -21.98 10.03 7.50
CA ASN A 26 -22.66 9.03 8.33
C ASN A 26 -23.97 8.49 7.74
N GLU A 27 -24.60 9.21 6.80
CA GLU A 27 -25.85 8.80 6.17
C GLU A 27 -25.65 7.54 5.30
N ASN A 28 -26.56 6.57 5.43
CA ASN A 28 -26.51 5.33 4.66
C ASN A 28 -27.04 5.53 3.24
N HIS A 29 -26.18 5.28 2.25
CA HIS A 29 -26.48 5.42 0.83
C HIS A 29 -26.41 4.07 0.09
N ASN A 30 -26.94 3.01 0.71
CA ASN A 30 -26.89 1.64 0.19
C ASN A 30 -28.01 1.28 -0.80
N GLY A 31 -28.96 2.19 -1.05
CA GLY A 31 -30.10 1.91 -1.94
C GLY A 31 -31.22 1.08 -1.32
N GLU A 32 -31.10 0.69 -0.05
CA GLU A 32 -32.14 -0.05 0.68
C GLU A 32 -33.17 0.91 1.28
N ASP A 33 -34.36 0.40 1.62
CA ASP A 33 -35.44 1.16 2.26
C ASP A 33 -35.85 2.45 1.49
N GLY A 34 -35.70 2.45 0.16
CA GLY A 34 -35.98 3.61 -0.68
C GLY A 34 -34.94 4.74 -0.60
N ARG A 35 -33.79 4.49 0.04
CA ARG A 35 -32.68 5.46 0.11
C ARG A 35 -31.97 5.58 -1.25
N LYS A 36 -31.28 6.70 -1.44
CA LYS A 36 -30.40 6.90 -2.60
C LYS A 36 -29.23 5.93 -2.54
N PHE A 37 -28.83 5.39 -3.68
CA PHE A 37 -27.61 4.60 -3.80
C PHE A 37 -26.44 5.49 -4.23
N ILE A 38 -25.35 5.48 -3.46
CA ILE A 38 -24.07 6.06 -3.86
C ILE A 38 -23.00 4.98 -3.66
N PRO A 39 -22.29 4.55 -4.71
CA PRO A 39 -21.21 3.58 -4.55
C PRO A 39 -20.17 4.09 -3.52
N PRO A 40 -19.67 3.25 -2.60
CA PRO A 40 -18.78 3.71 -1.53
C PRO A 40 -17.53 4.43 -2.02
N VAL A 41 -16.96 4.00 -3.16
CA VAL A 41 -15.81 4.66 -3.82
C VAL A 41 -16.17 6.09 -4.21
N ILE A 42 -17.34 6.28 -4.82
CA ILE A 42 -17.81 7.61 -5.25
C ILE A 42 -18.04 8.49 -4.03
N LYS A 43 -18.67 7.96 -2.97
CA LYS A 43 -18.87 8.69 -1.72
C LYS A 43 -17.53 9.08 -1.06
N ALA A 44 -16.53 8.21 -1.06
CA ALA A 44 -15.19 8.53 -0.57
C ALA A 44 -14.55 9.68 -1.36
N ILE A 45 -14.69 9.69 -2.69
CA ILE A 45 -14.19 10.76 -3.56
C ILE A 45 -14.91 12.08 -3.28
N ILE A 46 -16.23 12.05 -3.07
CA ILE A 46 -17.00 13.24 -2.69
C ILE A 46 -16.52 13.78 -1.34
N LEU A 47 -16.35 12.92 -0.33
CA LEU A 47 -15.82 13.33 0.97
C LEU A 47 -14.42 13.94 0.87
N HIS A 48 -13.56 13.37 0.02
CA HIS A 48 -12.24 13.93 -0.27
C HIS A 48 -12.36 15.34 -0.86
N PHE A 49 -13.21 15.51 -1.87
CA PHE A 49 -13.43 16.81 -2.51
C PHE A 49 -13.91 17.83 -1.49
N MET A 50 -14.97 17.51 -0.74
CA MET A 50 -15.58 18.43 0.22
C MET A 50 -14.56 18.86 1.28
N MET A 51 -13.80 17.93 1.86
CA MET A 51 -12.75 18.29 2.82
C MET A 51 -11.63 19.16 2.22
N GLY A 52 -11.29 18.94 0.95
CA GLY A 52 -10.35 19.79 0.22
C GLY A 52 -10.92 21.18 -0.07
N TYR A 53 -12.21 21.27 -0.37
CA TYR A 53 -12.94 22.48 -0.71
C TYR A 53 -13.24 23.35 0.51
N GLU A 54 -13.73 22.78 1.61
CA GLU A 54 -14.00 23.51 2.87
C GLU A 54 -12.74 24.20 3.39
N HIS A 55 -11.57 23.57 3.20
CA HIS A 55 -10.27 24.09 3.63
C HIS A 55 -10.28 24.52 5.12
N ALA A 56 -10.88 23.67 5.97
CA ALA A 56 -11.20 23.96 7.37
C ALA A 56 -10.00 24.29 8.27
N PHE A 57 -8.81 23.84 7.91
CA PHE A 57 -7.59 24.00 8.71
C PHE A 57 -6.64 25.00 8.07
N ARG A 58 -5.79 25.64 8.90
CA ARG A 58 -4.73 26.53 8.40
C ARG A 58 -3.68 25.81 7.55
N ASP A 59 -3.39 24.55 7.88
CA ASP A 59 -2.54 23.64 7.13
C ASP A 59 -3.07 22.21 7.32
N GLY A 60 -2.75 21.33 6.38
CA GLY A 60 -3.06 19.91 6.48
C GLY A 60 -4.32 19.46 5.75
N ASN A 61 -5.12 20.35 5.16
CA ASN A 61 -6.38 20.00 4.48
C ASN A 61 -6.21 18.86 3.48
N GLY A 62 -5.21 18.92 2.61
CA GLY A 62 -4.96 17.85 1.64
C GLY A 62 -4.55 16.50 2.27
N ARG A 63 -3.88 16.51 3.44
CA ARG A 63 -3.56 15.29 4.20
C ARG A 63 -4.83 14.74 4.86
N THR A 64 -5.66 15.61 5.44
CA THR A 64 -6.93 15.24 6.07
C THR A 64 -7.93 14.69 5.07
N ALA A 65 -8.09 15.34 3.90
CA ALA A 65 -8.96 14.87 2.82
C ALA A 65 -8.59 13.45 2.36
N ARG A 66 -7.29 13.20 2.15
CA ARG A 66 -6.79 11.86 1.82
C ARG A 66 -7.03 10.86 2.94
N ALA A 67 -6.81 11.23 4.20
CA ALA A 67 -7.05 10.35 5.34
C ALA A 67 -8.54 9.96 5.43
N ILE A 68 -9.45 10.90 5.19
CA ILE A 68 -10.90 10.66 5.17
C ILE A 68 -11.29 9.75 4.00
N PHE A 69 -10.70 9.96 2.82
CA PHE A 69 -10.87 9.05 1.70
C PHE A 69 -10.51 7.60 2.09
N TYR A 70 -9.28 7.37 2.59
CA TYR A 70 -8.82 6.03 2.96
C TYR A 70 -9.67 5.44 4.08
N TRP A 71 -9.99 6.22 5.11
CA TRP A 71 -10.85 5.78 6.19
C TRP A 71 -12.21 5.29 5.66
N TYR A 72 -12.84 6.05 4.76
CA TYR A 72 -14.15 5.67 4.24
C TYR A 72 -14.06 4.40 3.37
N MET A 73 -13.01 4.26 2.56
CA MET A 73 -12.76 3.05 1.78
C MET A 73 -12.60 1.82 2.66
N LEU A 74 -11.73 1.89 3.68
CA LEU A 74 -11.46 0.79 4.60
C LEU A 74 -12.70 0.44 5.43
N LYS A 75 -13.44 1.45 5.92
CA LYS A 75 -14.71 1.25 6.65
C LYS A 75 -15.74 0.46 5.84
N ASN A 76 -15.72 0.55 4.51
CA ASN A 76 -16.66 -0.12 3.61
C ASN A 76 -16.09 -1.40 2.98
N GLY A 77 -15.05 -2.01 3.56
CA GLY A 77 -14.54 -3.32 3.14
C GLY A 77 -13.63 -3.31 1.92
N TYR A 78 -13.09 -2.15 1.54
CA TYR A 78 -12.08 -2.04 0.48
C TYR A 78 -10.66 -2.18 1.04
N ASP A 79 -10.37 -3.30 1.71
CA ASP A 79 -9.12 -3.55 2.44
C ASP A 79 -7.86 -3.45 1.57
N ILE A 80 -7.99 -3.68 0.25
CA ILE A 80 -6.88 -3.54 -0.70
C ILE A 80 -6.27 -2.13 -0.69
N PHE A 81 -7.03 -1.12 -0.27
CA PHE A 81 -6.56 0.27 -0.18
C PHE A 81 -5.51 0.48 0.92
N GLU A 82 -5.30 -0.47 1.83
CA GLU A 82 -4.13 -0.48 2.74
C GLU A 82 -2.79 -0.57 1.98
N TYR A 83 -2.81 -1.19 0.80
CA TYR A 83 -1.63 -1.47 -0.01
C TYR A 83 -1.49 -0.55 -1.23
N ILE A 84 -2.51 0.27 -1.51
CA ILE A 84 -2.54 1.17 -2.66
C ILE A 84 -2.11 2.58 -2.22
N SER A 85 -1.10 3.15 -2.90
CA SER A 85 -0.66 4.52 -2.66
C SER A 85 -1.22 5.49 -3.70
N ILE A 86 -2.47 5.93 -3.49
CA ILE A 86 -3.13 6.94 -4.33
C ILE A 86 -2.37 8.27 -4.28
N SER A 87 -1.79 8.60 -3.13
CA SER A 87 -0.99 9.82 -2.95
C SER A 87 0.19 9.91 -3.92
N LYS A 88 0.80 8.77 -4.28
CA LYS A 88 1.88 8.70 -5.27
C LYS A 88 1.34 9.12 -6.64
N VAL A 89 0.24 8.49 -7.08
CA VAL A 89 -0.35 8.73 -8.40
C VAL A 89 -0.91 10.15 -8.50
N ILE A 90 -1.59 10.67 -7.47
CA ILE A 90 -2.02 12.09 -7.44
C ILE A 90 -0.82 13.04 -7.56
N LYS A 91 0.32 12.74 -6.94
CA LYS A 91 1.52 13.58 -7.03
C LYS A 91 2.09 13.58 -8.45
N GLU A 92 2.06 12.44 -9.15
CA GLU A 92 2.47 12.33 -10.55
C GLU A 92 1.52 13.10 -11.48
N HIS A 93 0.23 13.20 -11.12
CA HIS A 93 -0.81 13.91 -11.84
C HIS A 93 -1.26 15.22 -11.15
N ALA A 94 -0.35 15.92 -10.46
CA ALA A 94 -0.70 17.05 -9.59
C ALA A 94 -1.42 18.20 -10.31
N LYS A 95 -1.05 18.45 -11.59
CA LYS A 95 -1.70 19.45 -12.43
C LYS A 95 -3.15 19.09 -12.71
N ASP A 96 -3.39 17.86 -13.16
CA ASP A 96 -4.72 17.37 -13.53
C ASP A 96 -5.63 17.26 -12.29
N TYR A 97 -5.05 16.87 -11.15
CA TYR A 97 -5.73 16.93 -9.86
C TYR A 97 -6.20 18.35 -9.51
N GLY A 98 -5.33 19.36 -9.62
CA GLY A 98 -5.71 20.75 -9.41
C GLY A 98 -6.77 21.24 -10.42
N MET A 99 -6.65 20.83 -11.68
CA MET A 99 -7.63 21.16 -12.73
C MET A 99 -9.00 20.55 -12.46
N SER A 100 -9.06 19.34 -11.92
CA SER A 100 -10.32 18.69 -11.58
C SER A 100 -11.11 19.49 -10.53
N TYR A 101 -10.47 20.10 -9.53
CA TYR A 101 -11.14 21.04 -8.62
C TYR A 101 -11.66 22.29 -9.34
N LEU A 102 -10.84 22.85 -10.24
CA LEU A 102 -11.21 24.07 -10.96
C LEU A 102 -12.40 23.84 -11.90
N TYR A 103 -12.50 22.67 -12.53
CA TYR A 103 -13.63 22.35 -13.40
C TYR A 103 -14.93 22.25 -12.63
N VAL A 104 -14.94 21.60 -11.45
CA VAL A 104 -16.10 21.59 -10.55
C VAL A 104 -16.57 23.01 -10.23
N GLN A 105 -15.64 23.91 -9.91
CA GLN A 105 -15.97 25.30 -9.57
C GLN A 105 -16.52 26.10 -10.75
N LYS A 106 -16.00 25.85 -11.96
CA LYS A 106 -16.45 26.54 -13.17
C LYS A 106 -17.78 26.03 -13.69
N ASP A 107 -18.11 24.78 -13.40
CA ASP A 107 -19.34 24.13 -13.86
C ASP A 107 -20.34 23.91 -12.73
N TYR A 108 -20.59 24.99 -11.96
CA TYR A 108 -21.66 25.06 -10.95
C TYR A 108 -21.69 23.92 -9.92
N GLY A 109 -20.52 23.36 -9.58
CA GLY A 109 -20.42 22.27 -8.62
C GLY A 109 -20.58 20.87 -9.22
N ASP A 110 -20.51 20.69 -10.54
CA ASP A 110 -20.53 19.36 -11.15
C ASP A 110 -19.28 18.56 -10.75
N LEU A 111 -19.47 17.62 -9.82
CA LEU A 111 -18.42 16.75 -9.29
C LEU A 111 -17.95 15.69 -10.30
N THR A 112 -18.59 15.55 -11.46
CA THR A 112 -18.24 14.54 -12.47
C THR A 112 -16.77 14.62 -12.85
N TYR A 113 -16.20 15.82 -13.02
CA TYR A 113 -14.78 16.01 -13.34
C TYR A 113 -13.84 15.47 -12.26
N PHE A 114 -14.18 15.71 -10.99
CA PHE A 114 -13.37 15.26 -9.87
C PHE A 114 -13.50 13.74 -9.66
N ILE A 115 -14.72 13.23 -9.82
CA ILE A 115 -15.02 11.81 -9.74
C ILE A 115 -14.27 11.04 -10.84
N ASP A 116 -14.40 11.47 -12.09
CA ASP A 116 -13.74 10.83 -13.23
C ASP A 116 -12.22 10.80 -13.05
N PHE A 117 -11.61 11.95 -12.68
CA PHE A 117 -10.19 12.01 -12.38
C PHE A 117 -9.78 10.99 -11.31
N ASN A 118 -10.45 10.99 -10.15
CA ASN A 118 -10.04 10.12 -9.04
C ASN A 118 -10.31 8.64 -9.33
N VAL A 119 -11.37 8.29 -10.06
CA VAL A 119 -11.62 6.91 -10.49
C VAL A 119 -10.48 6.43 -11.41
N ASN A 120 -10.05 7.27 -12.36
CA ASN A 120 -8.91 6.94 -13.23
C ASN A 120 -7.61 6.77 -12.45
N ILE A 121 -7.37 7.61 -11.45
CA ILE A 121 -6.21 7.47 -10.53
C ILE A 121 -6.28 6.15 -9.75
N ILE A 122 -7.45 5.78 -9.23
CA ILE A 122 -7.65 4.53 -8.48
C ILE A 122 -7.39 3.32 -9.39
N LEU A 123 -7.92 3.32 -10.61
CA LEU A 123 -7.70 2.26 -11.58
C LEU A 123 -6.21 2.13 -11.96
N SER A 124 -5.53 3.26 -12.18
CA SER A 124 -4.09 3.29 -12.43
C SER A 124 -3.30 2.68 -11.28
N ALA A 125 -3.60 3.10 -10.04
CA ALA A 125 -2.94 2.60 -8.84
C ALA A 125 -3.19 1.10 -8.62
N PHE A 126 -4.39 0.61 -8.96
CA PHE A 126 -4.72 -0.82 -8.92
C PHE A 126 -3.92 -1.61 -9.96
N ASN A 127 -3.81 -1.11 -11.19
CA ASN A 127 -3.01 -1.73 -12.24
C ASN A 127 -1.53 -1.81 -11.86
N GLU A 128 -0.96 -0.74 -11.27
CA GLU A 128 0.41 -0.75 -10.75
C GLU A 128 0.60 -1.85 -9.69
N LEU A 129 -0.35 -1.98 -8.76
CA LEU A 129 -0.30 -3.01 -7.72
C LEU A 129 -0.39 -4.41 -8.32
N GLN A 130 -1.28 -4.64 -9.28
CA GLN A 130 -1.43 -5.93 -9.94
C GLN A 130 -0.15 -6.35 -10.67
N GLU A 131 0.45 -5.45 -11.45
CA GLU A 131 1.69 -5.74 -12.17
C GLU A 131 2.85 -5.98 -11.19
N TYR A 132 2.93 -5.18 -10.11
CA TYR A 132 3.88 -5.41 -9.05
C TYR A 132 3.73 -6.81 -8.43
N LEU A 133 2.51 -7.21 -8.05
CA LEU A 133 2.24 -8.52 -7.45
C LEU A 133 2.56 -9.67 -8.42
N LYS A 134 2.23 -9.52 -9.71
CA LYS A 134 2.54 -10.49 -10.76
C LYS A 134 4.04 -10.71 -10.89
N VAL A 135 4.83 -9.63 -10.97
CA VAL A 135 6.30 -9.71 -10.99
C VAL A 135 6.83 -10.38 -9.73
N LYS A 136 6.35 -9.99 -8.54
CA LYS A 136 6.81 -10.57 -7.26
C LYS A 136 6.49 -12.06 -7.12
N THR A 137 5.34 -12.47 -7.64
CA THR A 137 4.89 -13.86 -7.67
C THR A 137 5.76 -14.69 -8.60
N LYS A 138 6.04 -14.18 -9.81
CA LYS A 138 6.95 -14.82 -10.76
C LYS A 138 8.37 -14.99 -10.17
N GLU A 139 8.93 -13.91 -9.60
CA GLU A 139 10.24 -13.96 -8.92
C GLU A 139 10.28 -15.01 -7.81
N PHE A 140 9.19 -15.20 -7.07
CA PHE A 140 9.10 -16.21 -6.02
C PHE A 140 9.09 -17.62 -6.60
N TYR A 141 8.22 -17.90 -7.57
CA TYR A 141 8.12 -19.24 -8.16
C TYR A 141 9.36 -19.67 -8.95
N GLU A 142 10.11 -18.74 -9.54
CA GLU A 142 11.42 -19.04 -10.14
C GLU A 142 12.39 -19.63 -9.10
N ILE A 143 12.46 -19.03 -7.90
CA ILE A 143 13.30 -19.53 -6.81
C ILE A 143 12.76 -20.84 -6.26
N VAL A 144 11.44 -20.96 -6.08
CA VAL A 144 10.83 -22.22 -5.63
C VAL A 144 11.15 -23.34 -6.61
N ASN A 145 11.06 -23.12 -7.92
CA ASN A 145 11.39 -24.12 -8.93
C ASN A 145 12.87 -24.57 -8.84
N VAL A 146 13.81 -23.64 -8.62
CA VAL A 146 15.22 -24.00 -8.38
C VAL A 146 15.37 -24.85 -7.11
N LEU A 147 14.67 -24.48 -6.04
CA LEU A 147 14.74 -25.20 -4.76
C LEU A 147 14.11 -26.61 -4.83
N GLU A 148 12.97 -26.77 -5.51
CA GLU A 148 12.29 -28.05 -5.69
C GLU A 148 13.08 -29.02 -6.59
N ASN A 149 13.90 -28.49 -7.49
CA ASN A 149 14.84 -29.27 -8.32
C ASN A 149 16.25 -29.36 -7.71
N SER A 150 16.36 -29.23 -6.38
CA SER A 150 17.63 -29.32 -5.66
C SER A 150 17.54 -30.28 -4.47
N LYS A 151 18.66 -30.53 -3.78
CA LYS A 151 18.70 -31.32 -2.54
C LYS A 151 17.85 -30.76 -1.37
N TYR A 152 17.31 -29.55 -1.52
CA TYR A 152 16.44 -28.88 -0.56
C TYR A 152 14.94 -29.11 -0.83
N LYS A 153 14.59 -29.91 -1.84
CA LYS A 153 13.23 -30.35 -2.13
C LYS A 153 12.52 -30.83 -0.85
N ASN A 154 11.32 -30.33 -0.60
CA ASN A 154 10.49 -30.62 0.59
C ASN A 154 11.14 -30.33 1.97
N LYS A 155 12.33 -29.71 2.05
CA LYS A 155 13.00 -29.39 3.33
C LYS A 155 12.73 -27.98 3.84
N LEU A 156 12.16 -27.13 2.99
CA LEU A 156 11.99 -25.70 3.26
C LEU A 156 10.49 -25.36 3.28
N ASN A 157 10.06 -24.66 4.32
CA ASN A 157 8.71 -24.09 4.35
C ASN A 157 8.62 -22.79 3.54
N PHE A 158 7.41 -22.25 3.42
CA PHE A 158 7.14 -21.02 2.66
C PHE A 158 7.99 -19.82 3.12
N ILE A 159 8.11 -19.60 4.44
CA ILE A 159 8.89 -18.47 4.98
C ILE A 159 10.36 -18.63 4.63
N GLN A 160 10.93 -19.83 4.75
CA GLN A 160 12.31 -20.11 4.38
C GLN A 160 12.57 -19.91 2.89
N LYS A 161 11.64 -20.36 2.02
CA LYS A 161 11.71 -20.11 0.57
C LYS A 161 11.70 -18.61 0.25
N ASP A 162 10.85 -17.82 0.92
CA ASP A 162 10.81 -16.37 0.74
C ASP A 162 12.05 -15.65 1.29
N LEU A 163 12.59 -16.10 2.44
CA LEU A 163 13.86 -15.60 2.96
C LEU A 163 15.01 -15.84 1.97
N ILE A 164 15.08 -17.04 1.38
CA ILE A 164 16.07 -17.37 0.35
C ILE A 164 15.90 -16.49 -0.87
N LYS A 165 14.66 -16.30 -1.36
CA LYS A 165 14.36 -15.38 -2.47
C LYS A 165 14.90 -13.98 -2.16
N LYS A 166 14.63 -13.44 -0.97
CA LYS A 166 15.14 -12.12 -0.54
C LYS A 166 16.67 -12.09 -0.53
N GLY A 167 17.32 -13.14 -0.04
CA GLY A 167 18.78 -13.26 -0.04
C GLY A 167 19.40 -13.36 -1.45
N VAL A 168 18.72 -14.01 -2.40
CA VAL A 168 19.16 -14.09 -3.80
C VAL A 168 19.02 -12.73 -4.49
N LYS A 169 17.96 -11.98 -4.18
CA LYS A 169 17.72 -10.64 -4.75
C LYS A 169 18.65 -9.58 -4.18
N GLU A 170 19.01 -9.70 -2.90
CA GLU A 170 19.88 -8.77 -2.19
C GLU A 170 21.08 -9.54 -1.59
N PRO A 171 22.10 -9.84 -2.41
CA PRO A 171 23.34 -10.47 -1.95
C PRO A 171 23.94 -9.74 -0.74
N GLY A 172 24.28 -10.46 0.33
CA GLY A 172 24.81 -9.88 1.57
C GLY A 172 23.74 -9.35 2.54
N ARG A 173 22.44 -9.50 2.23
CA ARG A 173 21.36 -9.09 3.13
C ARG A 173 21.48 -9.77 4.50
N LEU A 174 21.31 -8.95 5.54
CA LEU A 174 21.28 -9.39 6.93
C LEU A 174 19.84 -9.61 7.41
N PHE A 175 19.57 -10.79 7.91
CA PHE A 175 18.31 -11.16 8.53
C PHE A 175 18.46 -11.19 10.05
N LYS A 176 17.59 -10.46 10.74
CA LYS A 176 17.48 -10.47 12.20
C LYS A 176 16.24 -11.25 12.61
N VAL A 177 16.33 -11.99 13.72
CA VAL A 177 15.18 -12.71 14.29
C VAL A 177 13.99 -11.78 14.48
N LYS A 178 14.20 -10.58 15.05
CA LYS A 178 13.12 -9.60 15.27
C LYS A 178 12.47 -9.10 13.97
N SER A 179 13.26 -8.94 12.92
CA SER A 179 12.73 -8.55 11.60
C SER A 179 11.88 -9.68 11.00
N VAL A 180 12.31 -10.93 11.11
CA VAL A 180 11.53 -12.09 10.64
C VAL A 180 10.25 -12.25 11.48
N GLN A 181 10.34 -12.07 12.79
CA GLN A 181 9.18 -12.09 13.70
C GLN A 181 8.09 -11.13 13.22
N ASN A 182 8.45 -9.86 13.02
CA ASN A 182 7.50 -8.81 12.69
C ASN A 182 6.96 -8.93 11.26
N VAL A 183 7.79 -9.33 10.30
CA VAL A 183 7.39 -9.38 8.87
C VAL A 183 6.47 -10.56 8.57
N TYR A 184 6.64 -11.70 9.25
CA TYR A 184 5.85 -12.91 8.99
C TYR A 184 4.83 -13.21 10.09
N ASP A 185 4.70 -12.32 11.08
CA ASP A 185 3.80 -12.48 12.24
C ASP A 185 3.91 -13.85 12.92
N VAL A 186 5.14 -14.23 13.28
CA VAL A 186 5.44 -15.50 13.97
C VAL A 186 6.04 -15.25 15.34
N SER A 187 6.04 -16.26 16.22
CA SER A 187 6.75 -16.14 17.50
C SER A 187 8.26 -15.93 17.29
N GLU A 188 8.92 -15.26 18.24
CA GLU A 188 10.38 -15.07 18.20
C GLU A 188 11.14 -16.40 18.14
N ASN A 189 10.64 -17.42 18.85
CA ASN A 189 11.21 -18.76 18.83
C ASN A 189 11.07 -19.42 17.45
N THR A 190 9.92 -19.26 16.79
CA THR A 190 9.71 -19.73 15.42
C THR A 190 10.66 -19.02 14.45
N ALA A 191 10.75 -17.68 14.51
CA ALA A 191 11.66 -16.90 13.66
C ALA A 191 13.14 -17.34 13.83
N ARG A 192 13.56 -17.60 15.07
CA ARG A 192 14.91 -18.10 15.38
C ARG A 192 15.13 -19.50 14.82
N LYS A 193 14.16 -20.41 14.99
CA LYS A 193 14.22 -21.78 14.45
C LYS A 193 14.38 -21.76 12.92
N LEU A 194 13.56 -20.98 12.21
CA LEU A 194 13.61 -20.86 10.75
C LEU A 194 15.00 -20.44 10.24
N LEU A 195 15.61 -19.44 10.88
CA LEU A 195 16.94 -18.95 10.51
C LEU A 195 18.06 -19.94 10.86
N ARG A 196 17.97 -20.62 12.01
CA ARG A 196 18.91 -21.68 12.40
C ARG A 196 18.88 -22.88 11.45
N GLU A 197 17.71 -23.25 10.96
CA GLU A 197 17.58 -24.34 9.97
C GLU A 197 18.26 -23.96 8.65
N LEU A 198 18.13 -22.70 8.20
CA LEU A 198 18.85 -22.20 7.02
C LEU A 198 20.36 -22.14 7.23
N GLU A 199 20.81 -21.80 8.44
CA GLU A 199 22.21 -21.88 8.86
C GLU A 199 22.73 -23.33 8.83
N ALA A 200 21.99 -24.28 9.41
CA ALA A 200 22.36 -25.70 9.44
C ALA A 200 22.50 -26.30 8.03
N MET A 201 21.72 -25.78 7.07
CA MET A 201 21.81 -26.16 5.65
C MET A 201 22.92 -25.41 4.87
N ASN A 202 23.71 -24.55 5.53
CA ASN A 202 24.71 -23.67 4.92
C ASN A 202 24.16 -22.74 3.82
N ILE A 203 22.86 -22.46 3.88
CA ILE A 203 22.18 -21.52 2.98
C ILE A 203 22.46 -20.10 3.43
N PHE A 204 22.30 -19.83 4.74
CA PHE A 204 22.70 -18.59 5.39
C PHE A 204 23.89 -18.83 6.32
N LEU A 205 24.63 -17.76 6.63
CA LEU A 205 25.77 -17.83 7.54
C LEU A 205 25.52 -16.95 8.77
N PRO A 206 25.88 -17.40 9.99
CA PRO A 206 25.75 -16.57 11.18
C PRO A 206 26.84 -15.48 11.20
N ILE A 207 26.47 -14.27 11.56
CA ILE A 207 27.40 -13.16 11.85
C ILE A 207 27.03 -12.56 13.20
N LYS A 208 28.01 -12.46 14.11
CA LYS A 208 27.83 -11.67 15.33
C LYS A 208 28.16 -10.21 15.04
N ILE A 209 27.15 -9.35 15.15
CA ILE A 209 27.31 -7.90 15.11
C ILE A 209 26.98 -7.38 16.50
N ARG A 210 27.98 -6.83 17.20
CA ARG A 210 27.88 -6.47 18.62
C ARG A 210 27.45 -7.69 19.46
N ARG A 211 26.36 -7.58 20.21
CA ARG A 211 25.81 -8.64 21.08
C ARG A 211 24.72 -9.49 20.40
N THR A 212 24.46 -9.29 19.10
CA THR A 212 23.31 -9.91 18.42
C THR A 212 23.76 -10.75 17.22
N THR A 213 23.28 -11.99 17.15
CA THR A 213 23.46 -12.86 15.99
C THR A 213 22.54 -12.42 14.86
N HIS A 214 23.13 -12.18 13.70
CA HIS A 214 22.48 -11.92 12.43
C HIS A 214 22.76 -13.11 11.50
N TYR A 215 21.93 -13.27 10.48
CA TYR A 215 22.08 -14.29 9.45
C TYR A 215 22.29 -13.61 8.11
N ILE A 216 23.42 -13.82 7.45
CA ILE A 216 23.72 -13.24 6.15
C ILE A 216 23.36 -14.21 5.02
N ALA A 217 22.76 -13.69 3.96
CA ALA A 217 22.70 -14.39 2.68
C ALA A 217 24.04 -14.23 1.94
N PRO A 218 24.78 -15.32 1.66
CA PRO A 218 26.06 -15.24 0.95
C PRO A 218 25.92 -14.56 -0.41
N ALA A 219 26.94 -13.82 -0.84
CA ALA A 219 26.87 -13.10 -2.11
C ALA A 219 26.73 -14.03 -3.33
N ASP A 220 27.24 -15.26 -3.21
CA ASP A 220 27.18 -16.32 -4.20
C ASP A 220 25.97 -17.27 -4.03
N LEU A 221 24.98 -16.91 -3.19
CA LEU A 221 23.83 -17.77 -2.87
C LEU A 221 23.13 -18.29 -4.13
N ARG A 222 22.92 -17.45 -5.14
CA ARG A 222 22.32 -17.88 -6.42
C ARG A 222 23.14 -18.96 -7.12
N SER A 223 24.46 -18.81 -7.16
CA SER A 223 25.38 -19.78 -7.75
C SER A 223 25.41 -21.08 -6.96
N ARG A 224 25.33 -21.02 -5.62
CA ARG A 224 25.24 -22.19 -4.74
C ARG A 224 23.97 -23.00 -5.02
N LEU A 225 22.82 -22.33 -5.12
CA LEU A 225 21.54 -22.98 -5.42
C LEU A 225 21.58 -23.68 -6.80
N ASN A 226 22.15 -23.01 -7.81
CA ASN A 226 22.22 -23.56 -9.18
C ASN A 226 23.22 -24.72 -9.32
N LYS A 227 24.39 -24.67 -8.68
CA LYS A 227 25.37 -25.78 -8.72
C LYS A 227 24.79 -27.08 -8.17
N ILE A 228 23.90 -26.97 -7.19
CA ILE A 228 23.27 -28.10 -6.50
C ILE A 228 22.10 -28.69 -7.28
N SER A 229 21.49 -27.93 -8.21
CA SER A 229 20.39 -28.43 -9.08
C SER A 229 20.86 -29.31 -10.25
N LYS A 230 22.17 -29.35 -10.52
CA LYS A 230 22.79 -30.13 -11.61
C LYS A 230 23.53 -31.39 -11.13
N SER A 231 23.37 -31.75 -9.85
CA SER A 231 23.95 -32.93 -9.20
C SER A 231 22.83 -33.86 -8.78
#